data_AF-A0A2Z6RLG6-F1
#
_entry.id   AF-A0A2Z6RLG6-F1
#
_cell.length_a   1.000
_cell.length_b   1.000
_cell.length_c   1.000
_cell.angle_alpha   90.00
_cell.angle_beta   90.00
_cell.angle_gamma   90.00
#
_symmetry.space_group_name_H-M   'P 1'
#
loop_
_entity.id
_entity.type
_entity.pdbx_description
1 polymer ?
#
loop_
_entity_poly.entity_id
_entity_poly.type
_entity_poly.pdbx_seq_one_letter_code
_entity_poly.pdbx_strand_id
1 'polypeptide(L)' 'MNTRCPYPNHTYACDGKPKIKCYLVHAINQWNEFIGCDKWKQNERGHMSLQIKAGVDIDLLKCFLQIKEEF' A
#
# COMPACT_ATOMS: atom_id res chain seq x y z
N MET A 1 -2.57 1.57 15.36
CA MET A 1 -1.79 2.36 14.39
C MET A 1 -2.74 2.90 13.34
N ASN A 2 -2.74 4.21 13.08
CA ASN A 2 -3.63 4.85 12.11
C ASN A 2 -2.90 4.85 10.75
N THR A 3 -3.05 3.78 9.96
CA THR A 3 -2.46 3.62 8.62
C THR A 3 -3.21 4.49 7.59
N ARG A 4 -3.26 5.79 7.83
CA ARG A 4 -3.90 6.75 6.92
C ARG A 4 -3.01 6.99 5.72
N CYS A 5 -3.64 7.10 4.55
CA CYS A 5 -2.94 7.51 3.34
C CYS A 5 -2.30 8.89 3.53
N PRO A 6 -1.00 9.05 3.23
CA PRO A 6 -0.30 10.33 3.44
C PRO A 6 -0.60 11.35 2.33
N TYR A 7 -1.37 10.99 1.30
CA TYR A 7 -1.69 11.89 0.19
C TYR A 7 -2.88 12.80 0.52
N PRO A 8 -2.72 14.14 0.54
CA PRO A 8 -3.85 15.05 0.58
C PRO A 8 -4.45 15.20 -0.82
N ASN A 9 -5.75 14.99 -0.96
CA ASN A 9 -6.48 15.31 -2.18
C ASN A 9 -7.14 16.68 -2.02
N HIS A 10 -6.58 17.72 -2.65
CA HIS A 10 -7.14 19.08 -2.66
C HIS A 10 -7.72 19.49 -1.30
N THR A 11 -6.87 19.64 -0.28
CA THR A 11 -7.19 19.98 1.12
C THR A 11 -7.85 18.90 2.00
N TYR A 12 -8.32 17.78 1.45
CA TYR A 12 -8.88 16.66 2.24
C TYR A 12 -7.88 15.51 2.41
N ALA A 13 -7.89 14.86 3.57
CA ALA A 13 -7.15 13.60 3.76
C ALA A 13 -7.70 12.55 2.79
N CYS A 14 -6.82 11.81 2.10
CA CYS A 14 -7.26 10.75 1.21
C CYS A 14 -8.15 9.75 1.96
N ASP A 15 -9.32 9.51 1.37
CA ASP A 15 -10.41 8.64 1.83
C ASP A 15 -10.21 7.18 1.37
N GLY A 16 -9.03 6.86 0.82
CA GLY A 16 -8.71 5.51 0.39
C GLY A 16 -8.53 4.56 1.58
N LYS A 17 -9.06 3.34 1.45
CA LYS A 17 -8.88 2.29 2.46
C LYS A 17 -7.46 1.71 2.38
N PRO A 18 -6.83 1.34 3.50
CA PRO A 18 -5.52 0.70 3.49
C PRO A 18 -5.59 -0.64 2.75
N LYS A 19 -4.65 -0.87 1.83
CA LYS A 19 -4.54 -2.10 1.04
C LYS A 19 -3.08 -2.44 0.78
N ILE A 20 -2.77 -3.73 0.74
CA ILE A 20 -1.48 -4.20 0.22
C ILE A 20 -1.56 -4.16 -1.31
N LYS A 21 -0.56 -3.54 -1.94
CA LYS A 21 -0.45 -3.46 -3.40
C LYS A 21 0.96 -3.85 -3.82
N CYS A 22 1.08 -4.15 -5.12
CA CYS A 22 2.33 -4.54 -5.74
C CYS A 22 2.67 -3.57 -6.88
N TYR A 23 3.95 -3.33 -7.10
CA TYR A 23 4.45 -2.61 -8.28
C TYR A 23 5.70 -3.27 -8.82
N LEU A 24 5.87 -3.19 -10.13
CA LEU A 24 7.05 -3.72 -10.81
C LEU A 24 8.18 -2.69 -10.78
N VAL A 25 9.35 -3.10 -10.27
CA VAL A 25 10.58 -2.34 -10.38
C VAL A 25 11.30 -2.76 -11.66
N HIS A 26 11.09 -2.01 -12.74
CA HIS A 26 11.64 -2.34 -14.07
C HIS A 26 13.16 -2.50 -14.11
N ALA A 27 13.90 -1.74 -13.29
CA ALA A 27 15.37 -1.77 -13.28
C ALA A 27 15.95 -3.15 -12.87
N ILE A 28 15.22 -3.90 -12.04
CA ILE A 28 15.65 -5.21 -11.52
C ILE A 28 14.64 -6.33 -11.84
N ASN A 29 13.63 -6.03 -12.66
CA ASN A 29 12.53 -6.92 -13.03
C ASN A 29 11.90 -7.67 -11.83
N GLN A 30 11.67 -6.96 -10.73
CA GLN A 30 11.17 -7.53 -9.48
C GLN A 30 9.86 -6.87 -9.05
N TRP A 31 8.91 -7.68 -8.61
CA TRP A 31 7.70 -7.20 -7.95
C TRP A 31 7.99 -6.85 -6.49
N ASN A 32 7.63 -5.65 -6.09
CA ASN A 32 7.70 -5.18 -4.71
C ASN A 32 6.31 -4.96 -4.15
N GLU A 33 6.14 -5.31 -2.88
CA GLU A 33 4.90 -5.12 -2.14
C GLU A 33 5.00 -3.89 -1.23
N PHE A 34 3.87 -3.24 -1.00
CA PHE A 34 3.79 -2.11 -0.10
C PHE A 34 2.37 -2.00 0.51
N ILE A 35 2.30 -1.37 1.68
CA ILE A 35 1.06 -0.91 2.27
C ILE A 35 0.79 0.49 1.73
N GLY A 36 -0.32 0.66 1.04
CA GLY A 36 -0.81 1.94 0.54
C GLY A 36 -2.31 2.06 0.73
N CYS A 37 -2.95 2.92 -0.05
CA CYS A 37 -4.41 2.93 -0.16
C CYS A 37 -4.90 2.32 -1.47
N ASP A 38 -6.13 1.82 -1.47
CA ASP A 38 -6.85 1.32 -2.63
C ASP A 38 -6.90 2.29 -3.83
N LYS A 39 -6.90 3.60 -3.58
CA LYS A 39 -6.86 4.66 -4.62
C LYS A 39 -5.52 4.83 -5.34
N TRP A 40 -4.45 4.16 -4.89
CA TRP A 40 -3.13 4.22 -5.53
C TRP A 40 -3.19 3.80 -7.01
N LYS A 41 -2.55 4.57 -7.89
CA LYS A 41 -2.28 4.22 -9.29
C LYS A 41 -0.80 3.99 -9.55
N GLN A 42 -0.50 3.17 -10.55
CA GLN A 42 0.88 2.89 -10.95
C GLN A 42 1.62 4.20 -11.27
N ASN A 43 2.86 4.32 -10.77
CA ASN A 43 3.74 5.49 -10.82
C ASN A 43 3.45 6.61 -9.79
N GLU A 44 2.41 6.49 -8.96
CA GLU A 44 2.18 7.44 -7.86
C GLU A 44 2.99 7.02 -6.61
N ARG A 45 3.82 7.92 -6.08
CA ARG A 45 4.53 7.67 -4.80
C ARG A 45 3.72 8.11 -3.58
N GLY A 46 2.83 9.08 -3.75
CA GLY A 46 2.11 9.71 -2.63
C GLY A 46 1.13 8.79 -1.90
N HIS A 47 0.62 7.75 -2.56
CA HIS A 47 -0.33 6.81 -1.96
C HIS A 47 0.35 5.58 -1.32
N MET A 48 1.69 5.50 -1.34
CA MET A 48 2.45 4.46 -0.64
C MET A 48 2.77 4.90 0.79
N SER A 49 2.40 4.10 1.79
CA SER A 49 2.66 4.42 3.20
C SER A 49 3.90 3.70 3.73
N LEU A 50 4.06 2.41 3.42
CA LEU A 50 5.18 1.60 3.88
C LEU A 50 5.58 0.57 2.82
N GLN A 51 6.86 0.49 2.49
CA GLN A 51 7.38 -0.59 1.64
C GLN A 51 7.53 -1.87 2.45
N ILE A 52 7.05 -3.00 1.92
CA ILE A 52 7.22 -4.31 2.54
C ILE A 52 8.53 -4.91 2.03
N LYS A 53 9.38 -5.35 2.96
CA LYS A 53 10.63 -6.02 2.61
C LYS A 53 10.36 -7.48 2.25
N ALA A 54 11.21 -8.04 1.38
CA ALA A 54 11.19 -9.45 1.07
C ALA A 54 11.33 -10.31 2.35
N GLY A 55 10.62 -11.44 2.39
CA GLY A 55 10.63 -12.38 3.53
C GLY A 55 9.66 -12.02 4.66
N VAL A 56 8.90 -10.93 4.54
CA VAL A 56 7.76 -10.68 5.43
C VAL A 56 6.61 -11.61 5.05
N ASP A 57 6.04 -12.29 6.04
CA ASP A 57 4.81 -13.07 5.87
C ASP A 57 3.63 -12.10 5.66
N ILE A 58 3.13 -12.06 4.43
CA ILE A 58 2.08 -11.13 4.00
C ILE A 58 0.73 -11.50 4.61
N ASP A 59 0.43 -12.78 4.77
CA ASP A 59 -0.84 -13.22 5.34
C ASP A 59 -0.89 -12.91 6.84
N LEU A 60 0.22 -13.10 7.54
CA LEU A 60 0.37 -12.64 8.91
C LEU A 60 0.22 -11.12 9.02
N LEU A 61 0.84 -10.36 8.10
CA LEU A 61 0.74 -8.91 8.06
C LEU A 61 -0.70 -8.44 7.81
N LYS A 62 -1.44 -9.07 6.89
CA LYS A 62 -2.86 -8.80 6.64
C LYS A 62 -3.69 -9.00 7.91
N CYS A 63 -3.46 -10.10 8.64
CA CYS A 63 -4.13 -10.39 9.91
C CYS A 63 -3.87 -9.31 10.97
N PHE A 64 -2.61 -8.89 11.15
CA PHE A 64 -2.26 -7.84 12.12
C PHE A 64 -2.87 -6.48 11.78
N LEU A 65 -2.89 -6.12 10.49
CA LEU A 65 -3.36 -4.82 10.04
C LEU A 65 -4.87 -4.78 9.78
N GLN A 66 -5.57 -5.91 9.93
CA GLN A 66 -6.99 -6.06 9.61
C GLN A 66 -7.32 -5.58 8.18
N ILE A 67 -6.37 -5.72 7.26
CA ILE A 67 -6.56 -5.38 5.84
C ILE A 67 -7.39 -6.51 5.23
N LYS A 68 -8.68 -6.25 5.00
CA LYS A 68 -9.58 -7.21 4.36
C LYS A 68 -9.51 -7.06 2.85
N GLU A 69 -9.41 -8.19 2.14
CA GLU A 69 -9.68 -8.22 0.70
C GLU A 69 -11.20 -8.21 0.50
N GLU A 70 -11.74 -7.05 0.13
CA GLU A 70 -13.09 -6.98 -0.42
C GLU A 70 -13.00 -7.49 -1.87
N PHE A 71 -13.62 -8.66 -2.12
CA PHE A 71 -13.78 -9.26 -3.44
C PHE A 71 -14.84 -8.51 -4.26
#